data_AF-A0A963QVZ4-F1
#
_entry.id   AF-A0A963QVZ4-F1
#
_cell.length_a   1.000
_cell.length_b   1.000
_cell.length_c   1.000
_cell.angle_alpha   90.00
_cell.angle_beta   90.00
_cell.angle_gamma   90.00
#
_symmetry.space_group_name_H-M   'P 1'
#
loop_
_entity.id
_entity.type
_entity.pdbx_description
1 polymer ?
#
loop_
_entity_poly.entity_id
_entity_poly.type
_entity_poly.pdbx_seq_one_letter_code
_entity_poly.pdbx_strand_id
1 'polypeptide(L)'
;MNGGVSFFQDLYDQIATRGFELVGWPSRSEQGETLCASLARALLAQKGEASAAALAQRLVEVCRGLDDEARFGFFAFLAENFSPDPAAALAAAKAYAKEPGPATLAALQAVVEPPRQDLFRRMNMAADGTATLVSLRASLIDMLGAHPRLRTVDHDLLHLFISWFNRGFLMFDRVDWHSSAALLEKLIAYEAVHRFTGWHDLRRRLGPDRRCFAF
;
A
#
# COMPACT_ATOMS: atom_id res chain seq x y z
N MET A 1 -27.34 -14.33 4.74
CA MET A 1 -26.70 -14.35 3.41
C MET A 1 -25.19 -14.43 3.63
N ASN A 2 -24.60 -15.62 3.63
CA ASN A 2 -23.18 -15.88 3.94
C ASN A 2 -22.47 -16.74 2.86
N GLY A 3 -23.00 -16.79 1.64
CA GLY A 3 -22.53 -17.74 0.60
C GLY A 3 -21.28 -17.30 -0.18
N GLY A 4 -20.85 -16.03 -0.08
CA GLY A 4 -19.75 -15.50 -0.90
C GLY A 4 -18.35 -15.88 -0.42
N VAL A 5 -18.14 -15.97 0.90
CA VAL A 5 -16.82 -16.25 1.49
C VAL A 5 -16.41 -17.71 1.26
N SER A 6 -17.36 -18.64 1.31
CA SER A 6 -17.13 -20.09 1.09
C SER A 6 -16.63 -20.37 -0.33
N PHE A 7 -17.24 -19.78 -1.35
CA PHE A 7 -16.92 -20.10 -2.75
C PHE A 7 -15.47 -19.80 -3.11
N PHE A 8 -14.92 -18.68 -2.65
CA PHE A 8 -13.52 -18.32 -2.93
C PHE A 8 -12.55 -19.16 -2.12
N GLN A 9 -12.91 -19.57 -0.91
CA GLN A 9 -12.10 -20.46 -0.05
C GLN A 9 -12.10 -21.89 -0.59
N ASP A 10 -13.24 -22.37 -1.09
CA ASP A 10 -13.39 -23.68 -1.71
C ASP A 10 -12.70 -23.73 -3.08
N LEU A 11 -12.78 -22.65 -3.86
CA LEU A 11 -12.03 -22.49 -5.11
C LEU A 11 -10.53 -22.39 -4.83
N TYR A 12 -10.13 -21.71 -3.76
CA TYR A 12 -8.75 -21.64 -3.31
C TYR A 12 -8.22 -23.03 -2.94
N ASP A 13 -8.97 -23.82 -2.16
CA ASP A 13 -8.57 -25.18 -1.78
C ASP A 13 -8.57 -26.17 -2.96
N GLN A 14 -9.52 -26.05 -3.88
CA GLN A 14 -9.61 -26.91 -5.06
C GLN A 14 -8.53 -26.61 -6.09
N ILE A 15 -8.22 -25.32 -6.32
CA ILE A 15 -7.08 -24.96 -7.14
C ILE A 15 -5.83 -25.44 -6.37
N ALA A 16 -5.65 -25.07 -5.08
CA ALA A 16 -4.51 -25.39 -4.19
C ALA A 16 -4.04 -26.85 -4.16
N THR A 17 -4.90 -27.79 -4.53
CA THR A 17 -4.56 -29.21 -4.45
C THR A 17 -3.89 -29.75 -5.74
N ARG A 18 -3.91 -29.05 -6.88
CA ARG A 18 -3.49 -29.65 -8.18
C ARG A 18 -2.46 -28.92 -9.05
N GLY A 19 -2.00 -27.72 -8.70
CA GLY A 19 -0.93 -26.99 -9.42
C GLY A 19 0.16 -26.32 -8.56
N PHE A 20 0.36 -26.75 -7.30
CA PHE A 20 0.85 -25.87 -6.20
C PHE A 20 2.30 -26.03 -5.76
N GLU A 21 3.05 -27.00 -6.27
CA GLU A 21 4.45 -27.21 -5.86
C GLU A 21 5.47 -26.43 -6.71
N LEU A 22 5.05 -25.75 -7.77
CA LEU A 22 5.96 -25.11 -8.74
C LEU A 22 6.04 -23.58 -8.66
N VAL A 23 5.21 -22.94 -7.84
CA VAL A 23 5.16 -21.47 -7.72
C VAL A 23 5.25 -21.16 -6.23
N GLY A 24 6.34 -20.53 -5.78
CA GLY A 24 6.71 -20.32 -4.37
C GLY A 24 5.69 -19.55 -3.51
N TRP A 25 4.55 -20.19 -3.24
CA TRP A 25 3.53 -19.74 -2.31
C TRP A 25 4.00 -19.91 -0.86
N PRO A 26 3.49 -19.07 0.07
CA PRO A 26 3.83 -19.13 1.49
C PRO A 26 3.57 -20.50 2.11
N SER A 27 4.47 -20.97 2.97
CA SER A 27 4.19 -22.13 3.81
C SER A 27 2.99 -21.84 4.74
N ARG A 28 2.19 -22.87 5.04
CA ARG A 28 1.09 -22.79 6.01
C ARG A 28 1.55 -22.39 7.42
N SER A 29 2.84 -22.52 7.72
CA SER A 29 3.43 -22.14 9.01
C SER A 29 3.82 -20.67 9.11
N GLU A 30 3.91 -19.93 8.00
CA GLU A 30 4.35 -18.54 7.99
C GLU A 30 3.26 -17.61 8.54
N GLN A 31 3.69 -16.63 9.34
CA GLN A 31 2.82 -15.63 9.99
C GLN A 31 3.50 -14.26 9.99
N GLY A 32 2.72 -13.21 10.22
CA GLY A 32 3.23 -11.85 10.36
C GLY A 32 4.06 -11.40 9.16
N GLU A 33 5.25 -10.87 9.44
CA GLU A 33 6.18 -10.33 8.45
C GLU A 33 6.75 -11.38 7.49
N THR A 34 6.95 -12.62 7.96
CA THR A 34 7.47 -13.71 7.11
C THR A 34 6.48 -14.07 6.01
N LEU A 35 5.19 -14.13 6.35
CA LEU A 35 4.09 -14.33 5.41
C LEU A 35 3.94 -13.14 4.45
N CYS A 36 4.08 -11.90 4.93
CA CYS A 36 4.08 -10.74 4.05
C CYS A 36 5.23 -10.79 3.03
N ALA A 37 6.43 -11.19 3.46
CA ALA A 37 7.60 -11.27 2.59
C ALA A 37 7.44 -12.34 1.48
N SER A 38 6.89 -13.52 1.81
CA SER A 38 6.63 -14.57 0.80
C SER A 38 5.52 -14.17 -0.16
N LEU A 39 4.39 -13.62 0.34
CA LEU A 39 3.31 -13.11 -0.50
C LEU A 39 3.78 -11.98 -1.43
N ALA A 40 4.62 -11.07 -0.95
CA ALA A 40 5.17 -9.98 -1.76
C ALA A 40 6.06 -10.50 -2.89
N ARG A 41 6.91 -11.50 -2.64
CA ARG A 41 7.72 -12.16 -3.68
C ARG A 41 6.82 -12.88 -4.69
N ALA A 42 5.85 -13.65 -4.22
CA ALA A 42 4.91 -14.37 -5.09
C ALA A 42 4.11 -13.41 -5.98
N LEU A 43 3.64 -12.29 -5.42
CA LEU A 43 2.88 -11.28 -6.15
C LEU A 43 3.69 -10.63 -7.28
N LEU A 44 4.98 -10.35 -7.04
CA LEU A 44 5.87 -9.80 -8.07
C LEU A 44 6.26 -10.83 -9.13
N ALA A 45 6.40 -12.11 -8.75
CA ALA A 45 6.73 -13.19 -9.69
C ALA A 45 5.55 -13.57 -10.60
N GLN A 46 4.32 -13.26 -10.20
CA GLN A 46 3.12 -13.69 -10.91
C GLN A 46 2.87 -12.89 -12.19
N LYS A 47 2.62 -13.61 -13.30
CA LYS A 47 2.31 -13.06 -14.63
C LYS A 47 0.81 -13.06 -14.99
N GLY A 48 -0.03 -13.76 -14.23
CA GLY A 48 -1.47 -13.88 -14.50
C GLY A 48 -2.31 -12.96 -13.61
N GLU A 49 -3.31 -12.28 -14.19
CA GLU A 49 -4.10 -11.24 -13.50
C GLU A 49 -4.96 -11.79 -12.35
N ALA A 50 -5.67 -12.91 -12.56
CA ALA A 50 -6.58 -13.47 -11.55
C ALA A 50 -5.85 -13.94 -10.28
N SER A 51 -4.71 -14.61 -10.42
CA SER A 51 -3.91 -15.05 -9.28
C SER A 51 -3.14 -13.91 -8.61
N ALA A 52 -2.75 -12.87 -9.36
CA ALA A 52 -2.16 -11.66 -8.78
C ALA A 52 -3.15 -10.90 -7.90
N ALA A 53 -4.43 -10.80 -8.30
CA ALA A 53 -5.47 -10.15 -7.49
C ALA A 53 -5.67 -10.87 -6.14
N ALA A 54 -5.72 -12.21 -6.14
CA ALA A 54 -5.85 -12.99 -4.90
C ALA A 54 -4.63 -12.84 -3.98
N LEU A 55 -3.42 -12.85 -4.54
CA LEU A 55 -2.18 -12.61 -3.78
C LEU A 55 -2.12 -11.21 -3.18
N ALA A 56 -2.51 -10.18 -3.94
CA ALA A 56 -2.58 -8.81 -3.47
C ALA A 56 -3.60 -8.65 -2.34
N GLN A 57 -4.80 -9.23 -2.49
CA GLN A 57 -5.83 -9.23 -1.46
C GLN A 57 -5.32 -9.89 -0.18
N ARG A 58 -4.70 -11.07 -0.30
CA ARG A 58 -4.16 -11.77 0.85
C ARG A 58 -3.04 -11.00 1.55
N LEU A 59 -2.13 -10.39 0.79
CA LEU A 59 -1.06 -9.56 1.34
C LEU A 59 -1.64 -8.37 2.12
N VAL A 60 -2.64 -7.68 1.56
CA VAL A 60 -3.32 -6.57 2.23
C VAL A 60 -3.97 -6.99 3.55
N GLU A 61 -4.68 -8.13 3.57
CA GLU A 61 -5.28 -8.67 4.79
C GLU A 61 -4.25 -8.92 5.89
N VAL A 62 -3.13 -9.57 5.54
CA VAL A 62 -2.06 -9.87 6.50
C VAL A 62 -1.41 -8.58 6.99
N CYS A 63 -1.10 -7.64 6.09
CA CYS A 63 -0.50 -6.35 6.44
C CYS A 63 -1.35 -5.54 7.44
N ARG A 64 -2.68 -5.60 7.34
CA ARG A 64 -3.59 -4.92 8.27
C ARG A 64 -3.53 -5.47 9.70
N GLY A 65 -3.17 -6.75 9.85
CA GLY A 65 -3.07 -7.43 11.14
C GLY A 65 -1.70 -7.35 11.80
N LEU A 66 -0.70 -6.71 11.17
CA LEU A 66 0.65 -6.61 11.72
C LEU A 66 0.71 -5.65 12.92
N ASP A 67 1.40 -6.10 13.96
CA ASP A 67 1.91 -5.25 15.04
C ASP A 67 3.16 -4.48 14.60
N ASP A 68 3.69 -3.62 15.49
CA ASP A 68 4.79 -2.73 15.15
C ASP A 68 6.11 -3.47 14.87
N GLU A 69 6.37 -4.59 15.56
CA GLU A 69 7.57 -5.41 15.35
C GLU A 69 7.52 -6.09 13.98
N ALA A 70 6.39 -6.70 13.63
CA ALA A 70 6.21 -7.32 12.33
C ALA A 70 6.16 -6.28 11.19
N ARG A 71 5.59 -5.09 11.42
CA ARG A 71 5.67 -3.97 10.46
C ARG A 71 7.12 -3.60 10.18
N PHE A 72 7.93 -3.42 11.23
CA PHE A 72 9.35 -3.13 11.08
C PHE A 72 10.06 -4.23 10.29
N GLY A 73 9.83 -5.50 10.64
CA GLY A 73 10.41 -6.64 9.94
C GLY A 73 10.07 -6.65 8.45
N PHE A 74 8.81 -6.37 8.11
CA PHE A 74 8.38 -6.27 6.72
C PHE A 74 9.01 -5.07 5.99
N PHE A 75 9.11 -3.89 6.62
CA PHE A 75 9.78 -2.75 6.01
C PHE A 75 11.28 -3.00 5.79
N ALA A 76 11.95 -3.63 6.74
CA ALA A 76 13.35 -4.02 6.61
C ALA A 76 13.53 -5.00 5.44
N PHE A 77 12.65 -5.99 5.33
CA PHE A 77 12.62 -6.91 4.20
C PHE A 77 12.50 -6.17 2.86
N LEU A 78 11.56 -5.24 2.72
CA LEU A 78 11.37 -4.45 1.49
C LEU A 78 12.58 -3.57 1.16
N ALA A 79 13.20 -2.95 2.17
CA ALA A 79 14.38 -2.10 1.98
C ALA A 79 15.58 -2.92 1.46
N GLU A 80 15.77 -4.12 2.01
CA GLU A 80 16.93 -4.97 1.73
C GLU A 80 16.77 -5.79 0.43
N ASN A 81 15.57 -6.30 0.16
CA ASN A 81 15.37 -7.29 -0.90
C ASN A 81 14.78 -6.70 -2.18
N PHE A 82 14.03 -5.60 -2.09
CA PHE A 82 13.27 -5.05 -3.23
C PHE A 82 13.92 -3.76 -3.76
N SER A 83 15.22 -3.83 -4.01
CA SER A 83 16.00 -2.75 -4.62
C SER A 83 16.39 -3.10 -6.07
N PRO A 84 16.64 -2.11 -6.94
CA PRO A 84 17.14 -2.36 -8.29
C PRO A 84 18.45 -3.16 -8.25
N ASP A 85 18.64 -4.08 -9.19
CA ASP A 85 19.91 -4.79 -9.35
C ASP A 85 21.01 -3.79 -9.76
N PRO A 86 22.05 -3.56 -8.92
CA PRO A 86 23.11 -2.60 -9.23
C PRO A 86 23.87 -2.92 -10.52
N ALA A 87 24.04 -4.21 -10.85
CA ALA A 87 24.74 -4.63 -12.05
C ALA A 87 23.90 -4.33 -13.30
N ALA A 88 22.61 -4.65 -13.27
CA ALA A 88 21.67 -4.32 -14.34
C ALA A 88 21.55 -2.80 -14.54
N ALA A 89 21.43 -2.03 -13.45
CA ALA A 89 21.35 -0.57 -13.50
C ALA A 89 22.61 0.04 -14.13
N LEU A 90 23.80 -0.43 -13.74
CA LEU A 90 25.06 0.02 -14.33
C LEU A 90 25.16 -0.33 -15.82
N ALA A 91 24.71 -1.52 -16.23
CA ALA A 91 24.70 -1.94 -17.62
C ALA A 91 23.78 -1.04 -18.47
N ALA A 92 22.56 -0.77 -17.99
CA ALA A 92 21.61 0.10 -18.66
C ALA A 92 22.13 1.55 -18.74
N ALA A 93 22.76 2.06 -17.68
CA ALA A 93 23.34 3.39 -17.66
C ALA A 93 24.48 3.53 -18.67
N LYS A 94 25.34 2.51 -18.79
CA LYS A 94 26.40 2.46 -19.82
C LYS A 94 25.83 2.41 -21.24
N ALA A 95 24.75 1.66 -21.46
CA ALA A 95 24.08 1.62 -22.75
C ALA A 95 23.52 3.00 -23.14
N TYR A 96 22.84 3.68 -22.21
CA TYR A 96 22.35 5.04 -22.43
C TYR A 96 23.48 6.05 -22.68
N ALA A 97 24.58 5.97 -21.92
CA ALA A 97 25.74 6.85 -22.13
C ALA A 97 26.41 6.66 -23.50
N LYS A 98 26.43 5.42 -24.01
CA LYS A 98 26.99 5.09 -25.32
C LYS A 98 26.11 5.56 -26.47
N GLU A 99 24.79 5.38 -26.35
CA GLU A 99 23.82 5.74 -27.37
C GLU A 99 22.61 6.41 -26.71
N PRO A 100 22.68 7.73 -26.43
CA PRO A 100 21.58 8.45 -25.80
C PRO A 100 20.37 8.49 -26.74
N GLY A 101 19.25 7.92 -26.31
CA GLY A 101 18.02 7.91 -27.08
C GLY A 101 16.81 7.44 -26.29
N PRO A 102 15.59 7.57 -26.84
CA PRO A 102 14.36 7.21 -26.14
C PRO A 102 14.34 5.75 -25.67
N ALA A 103 14.84 4.83 -26.47
CA ALA A 103 14.85 3.40 -26.15
C ALA A 103 15.82 3.06 -25.00
N THR A 104 17.05 3.59 -25.05
CA THR A 104 18.05 3.36 -24.00
C THR A 104 17.70 4.07 -22.69
N LEU A 105 17.05 5.24 -22.78
CA LEU A 105 16.50 5.93 -21.62
C LEU A 105 15.36 5.14 -20.97
N ALA A 106 14.41 4.65 -21.75
CA ALA A 106 13.29 3.84 -21.25
C ALA A 106 13.78 2.55 -20.59
N ALA A 107 14.79 1.88 -21.18
CA ALA A 107 15.42 0.70 -20.59
C ALA A 107 16.11 1.01 -19.25
N LEU A 108 16.83 2.14 -19.17
CA LEU A 108 17.42 2.60 -17.90
C LEU A 108 16.33 2.86 -16.86
N GLN A 109 15.28 3.61 -17.20
CA GLN A 109 14.17 3.92 -16.31
C GLN A 109 13.49 2.65 -15.77
N ALA A 110 13.22 1.68 -16.64
CA ALA A 110 12.59 0.42 -16.24
C ALA A 110 13.45 -0.39 -15.26
N VAL A 111 14.78 -0.37 -15.42
CA VAL A 111 15.70 -1.15 -14.56
C VAL A 111 15.94 -0.46 -13.22
N VAL A 112 15.96 0.87 -13.16
CA VAL A 112 16.21 1.61 -11.91
C VAL A 112 14.96 1.78 -11.06
N GLU A 113 13.78 1.43 -11.57
CA GLU A 113 12.56 1.42 -10.78
C GLU A 113 12.61 0.28 -9.74
N PRO A 114 12.50 0.59 -8.44
CA PRO A 114 12.56 -0.43 -7.41
C PRO A 114 11.33 -1.34 -7.45
N PRO A 115 11.47 -2.67 -7.27
CA PRO A 115 10.34 -3.61 -7.22
C PRO A 115 9.26 -3.24 -6.18
N ARG A 116 9.62 -2.46 -5.16
CA ARG A 116 8.67 -1.87 -4.19
C ARG A 116 7.55 -1.10 -4.86
N GLN A 117 7.83 -0.31 -5.89
CA GLN A 117 6.80 0.51 -6.54
C GLN A 117 5.76 -0.37 -7.27
N ASP A 118 6.20 -1.42 -7.95
CA ASP A 118 5.28 -2.38 -8.57
C ASP A 118 4.46 -3.13 -7.52
N LEU A 119 5.10 -3.56 -6.42
CA LEU A 119 4.40 -4.21 -5.31
C LEU A 119 3.27 -3.32 -4.78
N PHE A 120 3.57 -2.06 -4.46
CA PHE A 120 2.58 -1.13 -3.91
C PHE A 120 1.46 -0.83 -4.91
N ARG A 121 1.75 -0.69 -6.21
CA ARG A 121 0.71 -0.56 -7.24
C ARG A 121 -0.22 -1.77 -7.27
N ARG A 122 0.34 -2.99 -7.21
CA ARG A 122 -0.46 -4.24 -7.16
C ARG A 122 -1.28 -4.35 -5.88
N MET A 123 -0.71 -4.01 -4.72
CA MET A 123 -1.45 -3.95 -3.46
C MET A 123 -2.62 -2.96 -3.53
N ASN A 124 -2.43 -1.82 -4.20
CA ASN A 124 -3.46 -0.80 -4.35
C ASN A 124 -4.66 -1.24 -5.19
N MET A 125 -4.54 -2.32 -5.98
CA MET A 125 -5.66 -2.89 -6.74
C MET A 125 -6.58 -3.78 -5.88
N ALA A 126 -6.15 -4.18 -4.69
CA ALA A 126 -6.94 -4.98 -3.77
C ALA A 126 -7.94 -4.15 -2.97
N ALA A 127 -8.97 -4.80 -2.41
CA ALA A 127 -9.90 -4.15 -1.50
C ALA A 127 -9.15 -3.65 -0.26
N ASP A 128 -9.46 -2.44 0.19
CA ASP A 128 -8.74 -1.74 1.27
C ASP A 128 -7.23 -1.50 1.02
N GLY A 129 -6.76 -1.70 -0.22
CA GLY A 129 -5.33 -1.58 -0.59
C GLY A 129 -4.76 -0.20 -0.31
N THR A 130 -5.44 0.86 -0.80
CA THR A 130 -5.02 2.25 -0.56
C THR A 130 -4.97 2.58 0.93
N ALA A 131 -6.01 2.23 1.69
CA ALA A 131 -6.08 2.51 3.13
C ALA A 131 -4.97 1.78 3.90
N THR A 132 -4.68 0.54 3.50
CA THR A 132 -3.59 -0.27 4.08
C THR A 132 -2.23 0.35 3.80
N LEU A 133 -1.96 0.78 2.57
CA LEU A 133 -0.70 1.46 2.22
C LEU A 133 -0.54 2.78 2.98
N VAL A 134 -1.62 3.56 3.14
CA VAL A 134 -1.60 4.80 3.94
C VAL A 134 -1.28 4.49 5.40
N SER A 135 -1.91 3.46 5.98
CA SER A 135 -1.63 3.03 7.35
C SER A 135 -0.20 2.52 7.53
N LEU A 136 0.33 1.76 6.57
CA LEU A 136 1.71 1.29 6.59
C LEU A 136 2.68 2.47 6.55
N ARG A 137 2.43 3.45 5.67
CA ARG A 137 3.27 4.65 5.58
C ARG A 137 3.24 5.46 6.87
N ALA A 138 2.09 5.59 7.52
CA ALA A 138 1.97 6.28 8.81
C ALA A 138 2.90 5.64 9.86
N SER A 139 2.84 4.31 10.03
CA SER A 139 3.76 3.60 10.94
C SER A 139 5.22 3.69 10.51
N LEU A 140 5.50 3.65 9.21
CA LEU A 140 6.86 3.77 8.69
C LEU A 140 7.50 5.12 9.07
N ILE A 141 6.74 6.22 8.96
CA ILE A 141 7.21 7.57 9.30
C ILE A 141 7.69 7.63 10.75
N ASP A 142 6.94 7.02 11.68
CA ASP A 142 7.30 6.98 13.11
C ASP A 142 8.62 6.22 13.36
N MET A 143 8.96 5.26 12.50
CA MET A 143 10.18 4.44 12.60
C MET A 143 11.42 5.07 11.92
N LEU A 144 11.25 6.07 11.04
CA LEU A 144 12.34 6.63 10.24
C LEU A 144 13.46 7.29 11.06
N GLY A 145 13.13 7.81 12.24
CA GLY A 145 14.10 8.43 13.14
C GLY A 145 15.13 7.41 13.67
N ALA A 146 14.66 6.24 14.09
CA ALA A 146 15.50 5.15 14.59
C ALA A 146 16.13 4.31 13.48
N HIS A 147 15.48 4.24 12.31
CA HIS A 147 15.89 3.35 11.22
C HIS A 147 16.00 4.08 9.87
N PRO A 148 17.04 4.91 9.65
CA PRO A 148 17.20 5.71 8.43
C PRO A 148 17.23 4.90 7.13
N ARG A 149 17.64 3.63 7.19
CA ARG A 149 17.65 2.71 6.04
C ARG A 149 16.25 2.49 5.43
N LEU A 150 15.18 2.67 6.20
CA LEU A 150 13.81 2.49 5.73
C LEU A 150 13.31 3.67 4.88
N ARG A 151 14.07 4.77 4.77
CA ARG A 151 13.71 5.94 3.95
C ARG A 151 13.50 5.60 2.49
N THR A 152 14.17 4.58 1.96
CA THR A 152 13.97 4.12 0.58
C THR A 152 12.55 3.60 0.37
N VAL A 153 11.97 2.94 1.36
CA VAL A 153 10.58 2.45 1.34
C VAL A 153 9.60 3.62 1.40
N ASP A 154 9.83 4.60 2.29
CA ASP A 154 8.98 5.80 2.40
C ASP A 154 9.04 6.64 1.13
N HIS A 155 10.22 6.79 0.53
CA HIS A 155 10.40 7.52 -0.72
C HIS A 155 9.54 6.93 -1.85
N ASP A 156 9.54 5.61 -2.00
CA ASP A 156 8.76 4.93 -3.04
C ASP A 156 7.24 5.02 -2.78
N LEU A 157 6.81 4.91 -1.52
CA LEU A 157 5.40 5.14 -1.15
C LEU A 157 4.98 6.60 -1.42
N LEU A 158 5.80 7.57 -1.02
CA LEU A 158 5.54 8.98 -1.23
C LEU A 158 5.45 9.31 -2.73
N HIS A 159 6.35 8.76 -3.53
CA HIS A 159 6.32 8.92 -4.99
C HIS A 159 4.97 8.48 -5.58
N LEU A 160 4.49 7.30 -5.19
CA LEU A 160 3.19 6.80 -5.65
C LEU A 160 2.01 7.62 -5.12
N PHE A 161 2.05 8.01 -3.84
CA PHE A 161 0.98 8.81 -3.23
C PHE A 161 0.85 10.19 -3.85
N ILE A 162 1.94 10.82 -4.28
CA ILE A 162 1.89 12.09 -5.03
C ILE A 162 1.09 11.91 -6.34
N SER A 163 1.23 10.76 -7.01
CA SER A 163 0.49 10.48 -8.23
C SER A 163 -0.97 10.09 -7.96
N TRP A 164 -1.25 9.29 -6.93
CA TRP A 164 -2.60 8.79 -6.64
C TRP A 164 -3.49 9.85 -6.00
N PHE A 165 -2.97 10.58 -5.02
CA PHE A 165 -3.68 11.67 -4.33
C PHE A 165 -3.46 13.01 -5.04
N ASN A 166 -3.57 13.00 -6.37
CA ASN A 166 -3.46 14.22 -7.14
C ASN A 166 -4.71 15.09 -6.92
N ARG A 167 -4.51 16.41 -6.95
CA ARG A 167 -5.56 17.39 -6.68
C ARG A 167 -6.72 17.34 -7.68
N GLY A 168 -6.52 16.76 -8.87
CA GLY A 168 -7.56 16.65 -9.90
C GLY A 168 -8.69 15.69 -9.53
N PHE A 169 -8.47 14.78 -8.57
CA PHE A 169 -9.47 13.84 -8.09
C PHE A 169 -10.02 14.18 -6.69
N LEU A 170 -9.55 15.25 -6.07
CA LEU A 170 -10.09 15.72 -4.79
C LEU A 170 -11.38 16.48 -5.05
N MET A 171 -12.47 16.01 -4.44
CA MET A 171 -13.76 16.70 -4.49
C MET A 171 -13.85 17.66 -3.30
N PHE A 172 -14.19 18.91 -3.56
CA PHE A 172 -14.43 19.87 -2.50
C PHE A 172 -15.89 19.79 -2.04
N ASP A 173 -16.11 19.24 -0.86
CA ASP A 173 -17.45 19.04 -0.31
C ASP A 173 -17.69 19.88 0.94
N ARG A 174 -18.93 20.37 1.06
CA ARG A 174 -19.39 21.04 2.28
C ARG A 174 -19.72 19.98 3.33
N VAL A 175 -19.15 20.15 4.53
CA VAL A 175 -19.49 19.35 5.70
C VAL A 175 -20.43 20.14 6.59
N ASP A 176 -21.57 19.56 6.93
CA ASP A 176 -22.53 20.13 7.86
C ASP A 176 -23.14 19.06 8.79
N TRP A 177 -24.07 19.46 9.65
CA TRP A 177 -24.65 18.57 10.65
C TRP A 177 -25.43 17.38 10.06
N HIS A 178 -25.80 17.43 8.77
CA HIS A 178 -26.48 16.34 8.07
C HIS A 178 -25.51 15.39 7.35
N SER A 179 -24.20 15.68 7.35
CA SER A 179 -23.20 14.75 6.86
C SER A 179 -23.20 13.45 7.68
N SER A 180 -22.69 12.36 7.10
CA SER A 180 -22.72 11.04 7.75
C SER A 180 -22.01 11.06 9.11
N ALA A 181 -22.57 10.34 10.09
CA ALA A 181 -21.97 10.25 11.42
C ALA A 181 -20.51 9.77 11.37
N ALA A 182 -20.19 8.81 10.50
CA ALA A 182 -18.82 8.34 10.30
C ALA A 182 -17.84 9.42 9.83
N LEU A 183 -18.30 10.37 8.99
CA LEU A 183 -17.47 11.52 8.60
C LEU A 183 -17.28 12.49 9.77
N LEU A 184 -18.35 12.75 10.51
CA LEU A 184 -18.33 13.64 11.68
C LEU A 184 -17.45 13.09 12.82
N GLU A 185 -17.42 11.78 13.03
CA GLU A 185 -16.51 11.10 13.96
C GLU A 185 -15.04 11.29 13.55
N LYS A 186 -14.74 11.17 12.26
CA LYS A 186 -13.40 11.46 11.74
C LYS A 186 -13.02 12.92 11.97
N LEU A 187 -13.93 13.87 11.78
CA LEU A 187 -13.64 15.28 12.10
C LEU A 187 -13.34 15.49 13.59
N ILE A 188 -14.07 14.84 14.48
CA ILE A 188 -13.79 14.88 15.93
C ILE A 188 -12.38 14.32 16.22
N ALA A 189 -12.03 13.19 15.61
CA ALA A 189 -10.76 12.51 15.84
C ALA A 189 -9.55 13.28 15.30
N TYR A 190 -9.68 13.95 14.14
CA TYR A 190 -8.56 14.53 13.41
C TYR A 190 -8.43 16.07 13.54
N GLU A 191 -9.27 16.73 14.34
CA GLU A 191 -9.17 18.17 14.58
C GLU A 191 -7.90 18.54 15.35
N ALA A 192 -6.91 19.05 14.62
CA ALA A 192 -5.58 19.34 15.15
C ALA A 192 -5.47 20.70 15.85
N VAL A 193 -6.33 21.68 15.53
CA VAL A 193 -6.21 23.06 16.03
C VAL A 193 -7.09 23.29 17.25
N HIS A 194 -8.36 22.91 17.17
CA HIS A 194 -9.32 23.14 18.26
C HIS A 194 -10.12 21.88 18.56
N ARG A 195 -9.45 20.90 19.20
CA ARG A 195 -10.02 19.58 19.51
C ARG A 195 -11.47 19.68 19.99
N PHE A 196 -12.34 18.94 19.31
CA PHE A 196 -13.72 18.81 19.73
C PHE A 196 -13.77 18.05 21.06
N THR A 197 -14.53 18.57 22.02
CA THR A 197 -14.79 17.91 23.31
C THR A 197 -15.90 16.85 23.21
N GLY A 198 -16.62 16.82 22.09
CA GLY A 198 -17.67 15.85 21.78
C GLY A 198 -18.68 16.37 20.76
N TRP A 199 -19.72 15.58 20.51
CA TRP A 199 -20.76 15.86 19.50
C TRP A 199 -21.47 17.21 19.65
N HIS A 200 -21.69 17.66 20.88
CA HIS A 200 -22.32 18.95 21.11
C HIS A 200 -21.43 20.11 20.64
N ASP A 201 -20.10 20.01 20.81
CA ASP A 201 -19.19 21.03 20.34
C ASP A 201 -19.12 21.06 18.81
N LEU A 202 -19.11 19.87 18.19
CA LEU A 202 -19.19 19.73 16.73
C LEU A 202 -20.45 20.39 16.17
N ARG A 203 -21.62 20.13 16.77
CA ARG A 203 -22.90 20.72 16.32
C ARG A 203 -22.88 22.24 16.34
N ARG A 204 -22.29 22.85 17.37
CA ARG A 204 -22.16 24.31 17.44
C ARG A 204 -21.25 24.86 16.33
N ARG A 205 -20.14 24.17 16.04
CA ARG A 205 -19.16 24.58 15.02
C ARG A 205 -19.65 24.34 13.59
N LEU A 206 -20.60 23.45 13.39
CA LEU A 206 -21.34 23.24 12.13
C LEU A 206 -22.68 23.98 12.09
N GLY A 207 -22.88 24.96 12.98
CA GLY A 207 -24.10 25.76 13.06
C GLY A 207 -24.38 26.63 11.83
N PRO A 208 -25.55 27.28 11.77
CA PRO A 208 -26.02 28.03 10.59
C PRO A 208 -25.09 29.18 10.17
N ASP A 209 -24.33 29.76 11.10
CA ASP A 209 -23.39 30.87 10.87
C ASP A 209 -21.94 30.40 10.68
N ARG A 210 -21.74 29.11 10.41
CA ARG A 210 -20.43 28.49 10.17
C ARG A 210 -20.46 27.67 8.90
N ARG A 211 -19.31 27.53 8.25
CA ARG A 211 -19.12 26.72 7.06
C ARG A 211 -17.85 25.91 7.24
N CYS A 212 -17.97 24.60 7.07
CA CYS A 212 -16.87 23.66 7.09
C CYS A 212 -16.83 22.95 5.74
N PHE A 213 -15.64 22.68 5.24
CA PHE A 213 -15.42 22.03 3.97
C PHE A 213 -14.29 21.02 4.12
N ALA A 214 -14.36 19.95 3.33
CA ALA A 214 -13.36 18.90 3.28
C ALA A 214 -13.02 18.56 1.83
N PHE A 215 -11.84 17.96 1.66
CA PHE A 215 -11.42 17.26 0.45
C PHE A 215 -11.36 15.76 0.73
#